data_AF-A0AAD6P6N8-F1
#
_entry.id   AF-A0AAD6P6N8-F1
#
_cell.length_a   1.000
_cell.length_b   1.000
_cell.length_c   1.000
_cell.angle_alpha   90.00
_cell.angle_beta   90.00
_cell.angle_gamma   90.00
#
_symmetry.space_group_name_H-M   'P 1'
#
loop_
_entity.id
_entity.type
_entity.pdbx_description
1 polymer ?
#
loop_
_entity_poly.entity_id
_entity_poly.type
_entity_poly.pdbx_seq_one_letter_code
_entity_poly.pdbx_strand_id
1 'polypeptide(L)'
;MRGAVWLDKMVGYIWSALRLKRIVSETLKLGMNDVRWFVMGDDDTLFFPDNLVRVLSKYDHDQYYYIGSTSESHQQNIVYNYGMAYGGGGFAISYPLAKALANLQDRCIERYIQVYMDPMTGSMLVCLSLVSLSPGNENDFYGNIFGILAAHPVTPLVSLHYYIVTNAIFPRMDKLEALEKLIAPAKLDSAALLQQSICYDAARNWTISVSWGYAVQIIRVMILHPREIEMVARTFYSWYQTVVEREGFIYSAAGPITSTQDYPYPRCEWKMADPLQIARVEVLKRPDPYVWDKAPRRNCCRILPATERNDTLVVDVGECREDEFIEDNLKTYQEQTSFVFEMCFHPDAGGGYDCLIVCLPVYSMSMATLPPVHDEVDLVSSNDSILSDKSGGL
;
A
#
# COMPACT_ATOMS: atom_id res chain seq x y z
N MET A 1 9.18 9.90 -15.89
CA MET A 1 8.42 11.18 -15.91
C MET A 1 9.37 12.27 -15.42
N ARG A 2 9.56 13.34 -16.19
CA ARG A 2 10.24 14.55 -15.71
C ARG A 2 9.19 15.49 -15.11
N GLY A 3 9.54 16.24 -14.06
CA GLY A 3 8.71 17.33 -13.57
C GLY A 3 7.81 17.07 -12.37
N ALA A 4 8.22 16.24 -11.41
CA ALA A 4 7.54 16.13 -10.12
C ALA A 4 8.39 16.80 -9.03
N VAL A 5 7.77 17.62 -8.19
CA VAL A 5 8.45 18.20 -7.01
C VAL A 5 7.88 17.58 -5.75
N TRP A 6 8.76 17.07 -4.89
CA TRP A 6 8.39 16.47 -3.62
C TRP A 6 8.40 17.50 -2.49
N LEU A 7 7.32 17.56 -1.73
CA LEU A 7 7.12 18.47 -0.62
C LEU A 7 7.02 17.68 0.68
N ASP A 8 7.99 17.88 1.57
CA ASP A 8 8.07 17.24 2.87
C ASP A 8 7.30 18.04 3.94
N LYS A 9 6.52 17.34 4.77
CA LYS A 9 5.79 17.92 5.91
C LYS A 9 6.32 17.36 7.22
N MET A 10 7.06 18.21 7.95
CA MET A 10 7.34 17.99 9.37
C MET A 10 6.16 18.41 10.24
N VAL A 11 5.71 17.53 11.13
CA VAL A 11 4.64 17.81 12.10
C VAL A 11 5.11 18.83 13.14
N GLY A 12 4.47 20.00 13.22
CA GLY A 12 4.78 21.05 14.20
C GLY A 12 3.57 21.88 14.64
N TYR A 13 3.73 22.67 15.71
CA TYR A 13 2.71 23.57 16.26
C TYR A 13 2.23 24.65 15.26
N ILE A 14 1.10 25.32 15.54
CA ILE A 14 0.35 26.36 14.78
C ILE A 14 1.17 27.25 13.81
N TRP A 15 2.40 27.66 14.14
CA TRP A 15 3.26 28.44 13.24
C TRP A 15 3.75 27.66 12.00
N SER A 16 3.91 26.35 12.13
CA SER A 16 4.21 25.45 11.01
C SER A 16 2.99 25.26 10.09
N ALA A 17 1.76 25.32 10.62
CA ALA A 17 0.53 25.18 9.82
C ALA A 17 0.44 26.22 8.71
N LEU A 18 0.80 27.48 8.97
CA LEU A 18 0.80 28.53 7.94
C LEU A 18 1.88 28.30 6.87
N ARG A 19 3.05 27.78 7.27
CA ARG A 19 4.12 27.41 6.33
C ARG A 19 3.74 26.22 5.47
N LEU A 20 3.13 25.19 6.07
CA LEU A 20 2.60 24.03 5.36
C LEU A 20 1.55 24.47 4.34
N LYS A 21 0.60 25.32 4.76
CA LYS A 21 -0.34 25.96 3.83
C LYS A 21 0.39 26.55 2.61
N ARG A 22 1.45 27.31 2.79
CA ARG A 22 2.16 28.00 1.70
C ARG A 22 3.12 27.12 0.87
N ILE A 23 3.40 25.88 1.24
CA ILE A 23 4.47 25.09 0.61
C ILE A 23 4.31 24.95 -0.92
N VAL A 24 3.10 24.74 -1.43
CA VAL A 24 2.86 24.63 -2.89
C VAL A 24 3.16 25.94 -3.62
N SER A 25 2.76 27.08 -3.05
CA SER A 25 2.95 28.39 -3.70
C SER A 25 4.41 28.85 -3.60
N GLU A 26 5.09 28.60 -2.49
CA GLU A 26 6.51 28.92 -2.33
C GLU A 26 7.37 28.05 -3.26
N THR A 27 7.07 26.76 -3.39
CA THR A 27 7.78 25.89 -4.34
C THR A 27 7.53 26.31 -5.79
N LEU A 28 6.31 26.72 -6.13
CA LEU A 28 6.01 27.25 -7.46
C LEU A 28 6.85 28.50 -7.79
N LYS A 29 7.11 29.37 -6.80
CA LYS A 29 7.94 30.59 -6.97
C LYS A 29 9.41 30.29 -7.27
N LEU A 30 9.90 29.09 -6.96
CA LEU A 30 11.26 28.68 -7.32
C LEU A 30 11.47 28.60 -8.85
N GLY A 31 10.40 28.60 -9.64
CA GLY A 31 10.49 28.75 -11.09
C GLY A 31 11.14 27.57 -11.80
N MET A 32 11.02 26.36 -11.23
CA MET A 32 11.54 25.13 -11.84
C MET A 32 10.89 24.87 -13.21
N ASN A 33 11.73 24.43 -14.15
CA ASN A 33 11.31 24.16 -15.53
C ASN A 33 10.71 22.77 -15.67
N ASP A 34 9.76 22.61 -16.60
CA ASP A 34 9.10 21.32 -16.94
C ASP A 34 8.41 20.60 -15.77
N VAL A 35 7.90 21.33 -14.76
CA VAL A 35 7.11 20.74 -13.66
C VAL A 35 5.66 20.53 -14.10
N ARG A 36 5.15 19.31 -13.89
CA ARG A 36 3.78 18.88 -14.24
C ARG A 36 2.93 18.60 -13.00
N TRP A 37 3.55 18.06 -11.95
CA TRP A 37 2.87 17.67 -10.72
C TRP A 37 3.66 18.13 -9.49
N PHE A 38 2.96 18.62 -8.48
CA PHE A 38 3.49 18.80 -7.12
C PHE A 38 2.96 17.65 -6.28
N VAL A 39 3.84 16.85 -5.73
CA VAL A 39 3.48 15.69 -4.90
C VAL A 39 3.90 15.99 -3.48
N MET A 40 2.96 15.87 -2.57
CA MET A 40 3.17 16.10 -1.15
C MET A 40 3.02 14.81 -0.37
N GLY A 41 3.84 14.64 0.66
CA GLY A 41 3.65 13.63 1.69
C GLY A 41 4.30 14.08 3.01
N ASP A 42 4.04 13.30 4.05
CA ASP A 42 4.63 13.52 5.38
C ASP A 42 6.00 12.82 5.45
N ASP A 43 6.84 13.21 6.43
CA ASP A 43 8.20 12.68 6.63
C ASP A 43 8.24 11.18 7.01
N ASP A 44 7.08 10.60 7.28
CA ASP A 44 6.83 9.19 7.57
C ASP A 44 5.98 8.49 6.50
N THR A 45 5.96 9.03 5.28
CA THR A 45 5.30 8.43 4.11
C THR A 45 6.30 7.87 3.12
N LEU A 46 6.26 6.54 2.91
CA LEU A 46 7.01 5.87 1.86
C LEU A 46 6.22 5.86 0.55
N PHE A 47 6.73 6.50 -0.50
CA PHE A 47 6.14 6.43 -1.84
C PHE A 47 6.77 5.33 -2.70
N PHE A 48 5.98 4.80 -3.63
CA PHE A 48 6.42 3.91 -4.71
C PHE A 48 6.38 4.69 -6.03
N PRO A 49 7.51 5.32 -6.47
CA PRO A 49 7.50 6.30 -7.56
C PRO A 49 6.96 5.77 -8.88
N ASP A 50 7.30 4.53 -9.26
CA ASP A 50 6.79 3.92 -10.51
C ASP A 50 5.26 3.81 -10.51
N ASN A 51 4.69 3.46 -9.36
CA ASN A 51 3.25 3.34 -9.18
C ASN A 51 2.58 4.71 -9.16
N LEU A 52 3.18 5.69 -8.48
CA LEU A 52 2.73 7.08 -8.50
C LEU A 52 2.70 7.63 -9.93
N VAL A 53 3.79 7.47 -10.68
CA VAL A 53 3.89 7.92 -12.08
C VAL A 53 2.84 7.23 -12.95
N ARG A 54 2.65 5.91 -12.79
CA ARG A 54 1.62 5.13 -13.51
C ARG A 54 0.21 5.60 -13.21
N VAL A 55 -0.04 6.07 -11.99
CA VAL A 55 -1.32 6.63 -11.60
C VAL A 55 -1.51 8.02 -12.23
N LEU A 56 -0.53 8.91 -12.06
CA LEU A 56 -0.61 10.30 -12.54
C LEU A 56 -0.62 10.41 -14.07
N SER A 57 -0.01 9.46 -14.79
CA SER A 57 0.02 9.44 -16.26
C SER A 57 -1.37 9.27 -16.90
N LYS A 58 -2.37 8.84 -16.13
CA LYS A 58 -3.76 8.68 -16.59
C LYS A 58 -4.51 10.00 -16.71
N TYR A 59 -3.96 11.08 -16.17
CA TYR A 59 -4.60 12.38 -16.08
C TYR A 59 -3.87 13.38 -16.99
N ASP A 60 -4.66 14.22 -17.68
CA ASP A 60 -4.12 15.34 -18.46
C ASP A 60 -3.57 16.42 -17.51
N HIS A 61 -2.25 16.48 -17.36
CA HIS A 61 -1.60 17.39 -16.41
C HIS A 61 -1.85 18.89 -16.69
N ASP A 62 -2.42 19.23 -17.85
CA ASP A 62 -2.79 20.61 -18.21
C ASP A 62 -4.16 21.03 -17.65
N GLN A 63 -4.92 20.12 -17.05
CA GLN A 63 -6.19 20.40 -16.37
C GLN A 63 -6.01 20.56 -14.85
N TYR A 64 -7.06 21.02 -14.16
CA TYR A 64 -7.07 21.16 -12.72
C TYR A 64 -7.37 19.83 -12.02
N TYR A 65 -6.29 19.15 -11.62
CA TYR A 65 -6.35 17.91 -10.85
C TYR A 65 -5.78 18.05 -9.44
N TYR A 66 -6.57 17.55 -8.49
CA TYR A 66 -6.20 17.26 -7.11
C TYR A 66 -6.45 15.77 -6.85
N ILE A 67 -5.38 15.01 -6.61
CA ILE A 67 -5.40 13.55 -6.61
C ILE A 67 -4.85 13.04 -5.27
N GLY A 68 -5.58 12.14 -4.63
CA GLY A 68 -5.20 11.51 -3.36
C GLY A 68 -6.40 10.81 -2.74
N SER A 69 -6.22 10.20 -1.57
CA SER A 69 -7.28 9.42 -0.92
C SER A 69 -7.82 10.08 0.34
N THR A 70 -9.09 9.77 0.63
CA THR A 70 -9.69 9.95 1.96
C THR A 70 -9.19 8.87 2.91
N SER A 71 -9.44 9.07 4.20
CA SER A 71 -9.06 8.12 5.24
C SER A 71 -9.80 6.80 5.08
N GLU A 72 -9.16 5.70 5.45
CA GLU A 72 -9.82 4.42 5.56
C GLU A 72 -10.77 4.36 6.77
N SER A 73 -10.58 5.24 7.76
CA SER A 73 -11.41 5.35 8.96
C SER A 73 -12.71 6.10 8.66
N HIS A 74 -13.85 5.44 8.90
CA HIS A 74 -15.15 6.10 8.74
C HIS A 74 -15.32 7.23 9.76
N GLN A 75 -14.82 7.05 10.99
CA GLN A 75 -14.90 8.06 12.04
C GLN A 75 -14.10 9.32 11.67
N GLN A 76 -12.86 9.16 11.17
CA GLN A 76 -12.09 10.31 10.71
C GLN A 76 -12.80 10.99 9.54
N ASN A 77 -13.39 10.21 8.62
CA ASN A 77 -14.13 10.79 7.51
C ASN A 77 -15.37 11.57 7.96
N ILE A 78 -16.15 11.10 8.94
CA ILE A 78 -17.32 11.86 9.42
C ILE A 78 -16.91 13.26 9.92
N VAL A 79 -15.77 13.37 10.60
CA VAL A 79 -15.35 14.61 11.26
C VAL A 79 -14.56 15.52 10.33
N TYR A 80 -13.75 14.94 9.44
CA TYR A 80 -12.75 15.66 8.66
C TYR A 80 -12.89 15.49 7.14
N ASN A 81 -13.78 14.64 6.62
CA ASN A 81 -13.95 14.47 5.17
C ASN A 81 -14.81 15.59 4.58
N TYR A 82 -14.16 16.50 3.88
CA TYR A 82 -14.80 17.53 3.05
C TYR A 82 -14.52 17.30 1.55
N GLY A 83 -14.40 16.04 1.13
CA GLY A 83 -13.98 15.68 -0.23
C GLY A 83 -12.48 15.90 -0.50
N MET A 84 -11.68 16.00 0.56
CA MET A 84 -10.24 16.21 0.49
C MET A 84 -9.47 14.90 0.54
N ALA A 85 -8.34 14.82 -0.16
CA ALA A 85 -7.31 13.87 0.22
C ALA A 85 -6.63 14.33 1.50
N TYR A 86 -6.23 13.40 2.34
CA TYR A 86 -5.50 13.72 3.56
C TYR A 86 -3.99 13.81 3.27
N GLY A 87 -3.27 14.56 4.11
CA GLY A 87 -1.83 14.78 3.93
C GLY A 87 -0.99 13.53 4.13
N GLY A 88 -1.37 12.67 5.09
CA GLY A 88 -0.56 11.51 5.49
C GLY A 88 -0.30 10.52 4.35
N GLY A 89 -1.35 10.06 3.67
CA GLY A 89 -1.25 9.24 2.47
C GLY A 89 -0.55 9.90 1.29
N GLY A 90 -0.41 11.22 1.34
CA GLY A 90 0.10 12.05 0.27
C GLY A 90 -0.94 12.37 -0.80
N PHE A 91 -0.68 13.46 -1.53
CA PHE A 91 -1.53 13.91 -2.62
C PHE A 91 -0.71 14.58 -3.73
N ALA A 92 -1.27 14.63 -4.93
CA ALA A 92 -0.69 15.28 -6.09
C ALA A 92 -1.58 16.43 -6.58
N ILE A 93 -0.95 17.55 -6.93
CA ILE A 93 -1.57 18.74 -7.51
C ILE A 93 -0.95 18.98 -8.88
N SER A 94 -1.79 19.07 -9.91
CA SER A 94 -1.37 19.48 -11.26
C SER A 94 -0.78 20.90 -11.26
N TYR A 95 0.18 21.16 -12.14
CA TYR A 95 0.87 22.45 -12.20
C TYR A 95 -0.06 23.65 -12.46
N PRO A 96 -1.05 23.60 -13.37
CA PRO A 96 -2.02 24.69 -13.56
C PRO A 96 -2.86 24.94 -12.30
N LEU A 97 -3.22 23.88 -11.56
CA LEU A 97 -3.93 24.02 -10.29
C LEU A 97 -3.05 24.69 -9.23
N ALA A 98 -1.77 24.34 -9.13
CA ALA A 98 -0.84 24.99 -8.21
C ALA A 98 -0.72 26.49 -8.49
N LYS A 99 -0.69 26.90 -9.76
CA LYS A 99 -0.73 28.32 -10.17
C LYS A 99 -2.02 29.01 -9.73
N ALA A 100 -3.17 28.39 -9.97
CA ALA A 100 -4.45 28.94 -9.55
C ALA A 100 -4.53 29.09 -8.03
N LEU A 101 -4.07 28.08 -7.29
CA LEU A 101 -4.02 28.07 -5.84
C LEU A 101 -3.13 29.19 -5.30
N ALA A 102 -1.92 29.38 -5.86
CA ALA A 102 -0.98 30.41 -5.41
C ALA A 102 -1.58 31.84 -5.45
N ASN A 103 -2.46 32.12 -6.42
CA ASN A 103 -3.12 33.43 -6.54
C ASN A 103 -4.28 33.63 -5.54
N LEU A 104 -4.86 32.55 -5.03
CA LEU A 104 -6.03 32.59 -4.14
C LEU A 104 -5.67 32.34 -2.67
N GLN A 105 -4.51 31.75 -2.43
CA GLN A 105 -4.10 31.18 -1.15
C GLN A 105 -4.22 32.16 0.02
N ASP A 106 -3.72 33.39 -0.10
CA ASP A 106 -3.74 34.36 1.00
C ASP A 106 -5.17 34.75 1.39
N ARG A 107 -6.03 35.02 0.41
CA ARG A 107 -7.45 35.32 0.64
C ARG A 107 -8.18 34.13 1.30
N CYS A 108 -7.79 32.91 0.94
CA CYS A 108 -8.37 31.69 1.51
C CYS A 108 -7.95 31.49 2.96
N ILE A 109 -6.67 31.69 3.28
CA ILE A 109 -6.15 31.60 4.64
C ILE A 109 -6.84 32.61 5.54
N GLU A 110 -7.01 33.86 5.08
CA GLU A 110 -7.68 34.93 5.82
C GLU A 110 -9.17 34.66 6.03
N ARG A 111 -9.85 34.06 5.04
CA ARG A 111 -11.29 33.77 5.12
C ARG A 111 -11.62 32.58 6.01
N TYR A 112 -10.74 31.57 6.05
CA TYR A 112 -10.98 30.29 6.71
C TYR A 112 -9.98 30.03 7.86
N ILE A 113 -9.75 31.04 8.70
CA ILE A 113 -8.83 30.99 9.85
C ILE A 113 -9.24 29.92 10.88
N GLN A 114 -10.55 29.67 11.04
CA GLN A 114 -11.09 28.78 12.07
C GLN A 114 -11.17 27.29 11.65
N VAL A 115 -10.81 26.96 10.42
CA VAL A 115 -10.85 25.56 9.95
C VAL A 115 -9.64 24.81 10.51
N TYR A 116 -9.83 24.21 11.69
CA TYR A 116 -8.89 23.29 12.38
C TYR A 116 -9.02 21.87 11.79
N MET A 117 -8.77 21.74 10.49
CA MET A 117 -8.54 20.44 9.84
C MET A 117 -7.04 20.18 9.76
N ASP A 118 -6.59 18.99 9.28
CA ASP A 118 -5.17 18.76 8.93
C ASP A 118 -4.65 20.02 8.23
N PRO A 119 -3.73 20.79 8.88
CA PRO A 119 -3.68 22.23 8.76
C PRO A 119 -3.43 22.76 7.36
N MET A 120 -3.01 21.92 6.42
CA MET A 120 -2.76 22.34 5.05
C MET A 120 -3.97 22.18 4.12
N THR A 121 -4.59 21.00 4.13
CA THR A 121 -5.37 20.51 3.00
C THR A 121 -6.80 21.03 3.03
N GLY A 122 -7.41 21.01 4.22
CA GLY A 122 -8.82 21.35 4.39
C GLY A 122 -9.17 22.82 4.10
N SER A 123 -8.25 23.77 4.33
CA SER A 123 -8.54 25.20 4.09
C SER A 123 -8.33 25.64 2.63
N MET A 124 -7.49 24.93 1.87
CA MET A 124 -7.18 25.29 0.47
C MET A 124 -8.20 24.75 -0.51
N LEU A 125 -8.72 23.54 -0.25
CA LEU A 125 -9.67 22.87 -1.14
C LEU A 125 -11.08 23.42 -1.03
N VAL A 126 -11.51 23.83 0.17
CA VAL A 126 -12.78 24.55 0.39
C VAL A 126 -12.87 25.79 -0.49
N CYS A 127 -11.73 26.43 -0.75
CA CYS A 127 -11.67 27.63 -1.58
C CYS A 127 -11.85 27.38 -3.08
N LEU A 128 -11.46 26.20 -3.57
CA LEU A 128 -11.52 25.84 -4.99
C LEU A 128 -12.67 24.87 -5.31
N SER A 129 -13.41 24.40 -4.28
CA SER A 129 -14.47 23.39 -4.41
C SER A 129 -14.01 22.13 -5.15
N LEU A 130 -12.75 21.74 -4.97
CA LEU A 130 -12.17 20.58 -5.62
C LEU A 130 -12.44 19.33 -4.81
N VAL A 131 -12.85 18.27 -5.50
CA VAL A 131 -13.02 16.93 -4.95
C VAL A 131 -11.81 16.11 -5.36
N SER A 132 -11.22 15.39 -4.41
CA SER A 132 -10.12 14.48 -4.70
C SER A 132 -10.54 13.36 -5.66
N LEU A 133 -9.66 13.02 -6.60
CA LEU A 133 -9.75 11.79 -7.37
C LEU A 133 -8.87 10.73 -6.70
N SER A 134 -9.44 9.56 -6.37
CA SER A 134 -8.78 8.56 -5.53
C SER A 134 -8.13 7.42 -6.33
N PRO A 135 -6.79 7.41 -6.38
CA PRO A 135 -6.03 6.16 -6.43
C PRO A 135 -4.92 6.23 -5.38
N GLY A 136 -5.24 5.92 -4.12
CA GLY A 136 -4.27 5.89 -3.02
C GLY A 136 -4.85 5.27 -1.76
N ASN A 137 -3.99 4.89 -0.82
CA ASN A 137 -4.37 4.45 0.53
C ASN A 137 -3.66 5.40 1.51
N GLU A 138 -4.41 5.95 2.44
CA GLU A 138 -3.90 6.87 3.46
C GLU A 138 -3.22 6.14 4.61
N ASN A 139 -3.61 4.90 4.91
CA ASN A 139 -2.96 4.01 5.88
C ASN A 139 -2.75 4.62 7.28
N ASP A 140 -3.78 5.23 7.84
CA ASP A 140 -3.75 5.90 9.15
C ASP A 140 -4.00 4.93 10.34
N PHE A 141 -3.25 3.83 10.37
CA PHE A 141 -3.47 2.70 11.28
C PHE A 141 -2.43 2.62 12.40
N TYR A 142 -2.83 2.03 13.53
CA TYR A 142 -1.94 1.73 14.65
C TYR A 142 -1.77 0.22 14.85
N GLY A 143 -0.60 -0.19 15.36
CA GLY A 143 -0.31 -1.59 15.67
C GLY A 143 0.03 -2.44 14.44
N ASN A 144 -0.52 -3.65 14.34
CA ASN A 144 -0.13 -4.62 13.32
C ASN A 144 -0.95 -4.48 12.02
N ILE A 145 -0.34 -3.89 10.98
CA ILE A 145 -1.00 -3.67 9.68
C ILE A 145 -0.92 -4.87 8.72
N PHE A 146 -0.53 -6.06 9.19
CA PHE A 146 -0.44 -7.26 8.34
C PHE A 146 -1.70 -7.54 7.53
N GLY A 147 -2.88 -7.44 8.15
CA GLY A 147 -4.14 -7.79 7.49
C GLY A 147 -4.46 -6.93 6.27
N ILE A 148 -4.19 -5.61 6.32
CA ILE A 148 -4.46 -4.72 5.18
C ILE A 148 -3.43 -4.89 4.06
N LEU A 149 -2.16 -5.15 4.41
CA LEU A 149 -1.11 -5.39 3.42
C LEU A 149 -1.29 -6.76 2.74
N ALA A 150 -1.68 -7.79 3.48
CA ALA A 150 -1.90 -9.13 2.95
C ALA A 150 -3.14 -9.23 2.04
N ALA A 151 -4.19 -8.44 2.33
CA ALA A 151 -5.42 -8.37 1.55
C ALA A 151 -5.47 -7.13 0.63
N HIS A 152 -4.31 -6.57 0.26
CA HIS A 152 -4.28 -5.39 -0.59
C HIS A 152 -4.96 -5.69 -1.94
N PRO A 153 -5.88 -4.82 -2.41
CA PRO A 153 -6.64 -5.07 -3.63
C PRO A 153 -5.75 -5.04 -4.88
N VAL A 154 -6.34 -5.34 -6.04
CA VAL A 154 -5.70 -5.28 -7.38
C VAL A 154 -5.46 -3.84 -7.87
N THR A 155 -4.93 -3.00 -6.98
CA THR A 155 -4.49 -1.63 -7.22
C THR A 155 -3.00 -1.49 -6.90
N PRO A 156 -2.27 -0.54 -7.51
CA PRO A 156 -0.88 -0.32 -7.19
C PRO A 156 -0.82 0.34 -5.82
N LEU A 157 0.10 -0.15 -4.98
CA LEU A 157 0.45 0.55 -3.77
C LEU A 157 1.22 1.83 -4.15
N VAL A 158 0.61 3.00 -3.96
CA VAL A 158 1.22 4.30 -4.31
C VAL A 158 2.06 4.84 -3.16
N SER A 159 1.56 4.71 -1.94
CA SER A 159 2.20 5.18 -0.72
C SER A 159 1.85 4.28 0.47
N LEU A 160 2.75 4.28 1.47
CA LEU A 160 2.57 3.66 2.77
C LEU A 160 2.92 4.69 3.84
N HIS A 161 1.90 5.21 4.52
CA HIS A 161 2.03 6.22 5.56
C HIS A 161 2.18 5.58 6.95
N TYR A 162 2.75 6.34 7.89
CA TYR A 162 2.78 6.03 9.32
C TYR A 162 3.44 4.69 9.69
N TYR A 163 4.38 4.21 8.85
CA TYR A 163 5.15 2.98 9.12
C TYR A 163 5.98 3.10 10.41
N ILE A 164 6.24 4.32 10.89
CA ILE A 164 7.05 4.58 12.09
C ILE A 164 6.29 4.28 13.38
N VAL A 165 4.95 4.30 13.42
CA VAL A 165 4.21 3.91 14.65
C VAL A 165 3.66 2.49 14.59
N THR A 166 3.47 1.94 13.40
CA THR A 166 2.96 0.58 13.25
C THR A 166 4.01 -0.42 13.73
N ASN A 167 3.60 -1.65 14.01
CA ASN A 167 4.56 -2.72 14.20
C ASN A 167 5.36 -2.91 12.90
N ALA A 168 6.58 -3.44 12.99
CA ALA A 168 7.33 -3.79 11.79
C ALA A 168 6.48 -4.69 10.88
N ILE A 169 6.42 -4.35 9.59
CA ILE A 169 5.58 -5.06 8.60
C ILE A 169 5.99 -6.53 8.43
N PHE A 170 7.25 -6.84 8.78
CA PHE A 170 7.74 -8.20 8.99
C PHE A 170 8.03 -8.40 10.48
N PRO A 171 7.56 -9.49 11.10
CA PRO A 171 7.84 -9.79 12.50
C PRO A 171 9.33 -10.09 12.74
N ARG A 172 9.78 -9.85 13.97
CA ARG A 172 11.16 -10.10 14.45
C ARG A 172 12.24 -9.34 13.67
N MET A 173 11.86 -8.23 13.06
CA MET A 173 12.71 -7.36 12.27
C MET A 173 12.53 -5.93 12.75
N ASP A 174 13.54 -5.08 12.62
CA ASP A 174 13.36 -3.65 12.82
C ASP A 174 12.57 -3.03 11.66
N LYS A 175 12.02 -1.83 11.87
CA LYS A 175 11.12 -1.21 10.89
C LYS A 175 11.84 -0.83 9.59
N LEU A 176 13.09 -0.39 9.68
CA LEU A 176 13.87 0.03 8.51
C LEU A 176 14.26 -1.18 7.67
N GLU A 177 14.80 -2.22 8.31
CA GLU A 177 15.10 -3.50 7.68
C GLU A 177 13.84 -4.10 7.03
N ALA A 178 12.69 -4.00 7.70
CA ALA A 178 11.41 -4.45 7.15
C ALA A 178 11.00 -3.68 5.90
N LEU A 179 11.21 -2.36 5.86
CA LEU A 179 10.95 -1.55 4.67
C LEU A 179 11.91 -1.87 3.53
N GLU A 180 13.22 -1.98 3.79
CA GLU A 180 14.22 -2.38 2.79
C GLU A 180 13.85 -3.73 2.17
N LYS A 181 13.36 -4.65 3.00
CA LYS A 181 12.88 -5.97 2.58
C LYS A 181 11.65 -5.89 1.68
N LEU A 182 10.71 -4.96 1.93
CA LEU A 182 9.54 -4.73 1.08
C LEU A 182 9.90 -4.01 -0.24
N ILE A 183 10.93 -3.17 -0.25
CA ILE A 183 11.40 -2.46 -1.44
C ILE A 183 12.01 -3.43 -2.47
N ALA A 184 12.62 -4.54 -2.03
CA ALA A 184 13.21 -5.53 -2.94
C ALA A 184 12.21 -6.09 -3.99
N PRO A 185 11.04 -6.62 -3.62
CA PRO A 185 10.03 -7.04 -4.60
C PRO A 185 9.40 -5.84 -5.33
N ALA A 186 9.31 -4.66 -4.71
CA ALA A 186 8.82 -3.45 -5.37
C ALA A 186 9.70 -3.04 -6.55
N LYS A 187 11.03 -3.17 -6.44
CA LYS A 187 11.98 -2.91 -7.55
C LYS A 187 11.84 -3.90 -8.71
N LEU A 188 11.31 -5.10 -8.45
CA LEU A 188 11.14 -6.14 -9.46
C LEU A 188 9.78 -6.05 -10.17
N ASP A 189 8.70 -5.80 -9.42
CA ASP A 189 7.33 -5.77 -9.93
C ASP A 189 6.44 -4.85 -9.06
N SER A 190 6.72 -3.54 -9.11
CA SER A 190 5.99 -2.52 -8.33
C SER A 190 4.49 -2.51 -8.63
N ALA A 191 4.11 -2.74 -9.88
CA ALA A 191 2.71 -2.66 -10.34
C ALA A 191 1.79 -3.66 -9.65
N ALA A 192 2.35 -4.77 -9.17
CA ALA A 192 1.61 -5.83 -8.52
C ALA A 192 2.06 -6.13 -7.09
N LEU A 193 2.90 -5.28 -6.51
CA LEU A 193 3.29 -5.35 -5.12
C LEU A 193 2.04 -5.45 -4.21
N LEU A 194 2.07 -6.38 -3.25
CA LEU A 194 0.98 -6.72 -2.33
C LEU A 194 -0.32 -7.29 -2.94
N GLN A 195 -0.45 -7.34 -4.27
CA GLN A 195 -1.69 -7.84 -4.88
C GLN A 195 -2.00 -9.26 -4.41
N GLN A 196 -3.22 -9.43 -3.92
CA GLN A 196 -3.71 -10.71 -3.44
C GLN A 196 -4.12 -11.63 -4.59
N SER A 197 -3.65 -12.87 -4.56
CA SER A 197 -4.07 -13.97 -5.43
C SER A 197 -4.48 -15.17 -4.57
N ILE A 198 -5.55 -15.87 -4.96
CA ILE A 198 -6.15 -16.95 -4.16
C ILE A 198 -6.12 -18.24 -5.00
N CYS A 199 -5.78 -19.35 -4.37
CA CYS A 199 -5.76 -20.70 -4.95
C CYS A 199 -6.22 -21.73 -3.92
N TYR A 200 -6.66 -22.88 -4.42
CA TYR A 200 -7.22 -23.95 -3.61
C TYR A 200 -6.44 -25.26 -3.79
N ASP A 201 -6.11 -25.90 -2.67
CA ASP A 201 -5.61 -27.28 -2.66
C ASP A 201 -6.77 -28.21 -2.29
N ALA A 202 -7.48 -28.70 -3.31
CA ALA A 202 -8.60 -29.60 -3.10
C ALA A 202 -8.19 -30.94 -2.45
N ALA A 203 -6.94 -31.38 -2.62
CA ALA A 203 -6.47 -32.64 -2.03
C ALA A 203 -6.22 -32.51 -0.53
N ARG A 204 -5.76 -31.35 -0.08
CA ARG A 204 -5.47 -31.05 1.34
C ARG A 204 -6.56 -30.24 2.03
N ASN A 205 -7.59 -29.82 1.30
CA ASN A 205 -8.62 -28.86 1.73
C ASN A 205 -8.03 -27.55 2.25
N TRP A 206 -7.00 -27.02 1.57
CA TRP A 206 -6.39 -25.75 1.95
C TRP A 206 -6.85 -24.62 1.04
N THR A 207 -7.03 -23.44 1.65
CA THR A 207 -7.12 -22.18 0.93
C THR A 207 -5.79 -21.46 1.07
N ILE A 208 -5.17 -21.08 -0.05
CA ILE A 208 -3.89 -20.38 -0.09
C ILE A 208 -4.15 -18.97 -0.62
N SER A 209 -3.74 -17.96 0.16
CA SER A 209 -3.74 -16.55 -0.22
C SER A 209 -2.30 -16.07 -0.36
N VAL A 210 -1.95 -15.54 -1.51
CA VAL A 210 -0.62 -15.02 -1.84
C VAL A 210 -0.71 -13.52 -1.99
N SER A 211 -0.03 -12.78 -1.12
CA SER A 211 0.24 -11.34 -1.29
C SER A 211 1.62 -11.18 -1.90
N TRP A 212 1.65 -10.74 -3.17
CA TRP A 212 2.88 -10.75 -3.97
C TRP A 212 4.00 -9.92 -3.33
N GLY A 213 5.15 -10.57 -3.10
CA GLY A 213 6.34 -9.98 -2.48
C GLY A 213 6.28 -9.83 -0.95
N TYR A 214 5.14 -10.14 -0.30
CA TYR A 214 4.93 -9.85 1.12
C TYR A 214 4.67 -11.08 1.99
N ALA A 215 3.60 -11.84 1.73
CA ALA A 215 3.24 -12.96 2.60
C ALA A 215 2.41 -14.02 1.87
N VAL A 216 2.52 -15.27 2.30
CA VAL A 216 1.61 -16.36 1.93
C VAL A 216 0.86 -16.84 3.16
N GLN A 217 -0.47 -16.90 3.07
CA GLN A 217 -1.36 -17.41 4.09
C GLN A 217 -1.93 -18.76 3.65
N ILE A 218 -1.73 -19.80 4.45
CA ILE A 218 -2.31 -21.13 4.25
C ILE A 218 -3.38 -21.35 5.32
N ILE A 219 -4.64 -21.48 4.91
CA ILE A 219 -5.79 -21.61 5.79
C ILE A 219 -6.35 -23.03 5.67
N ARG A 220 -6.47 -23.71 6.83
CA ARG A 220 -6.80 -25.14 6.88
C ARG A 220 -8.28 -25.47 7.02
N VAL A 221 -9.18 -24.51 7.28
CA VAL A 221 -10.53 -24.82 7.81
C VAL A 221 -11.46 -25.49 6.78
N MET A 222 -11.43 -25.03 5.52
CA MET A 222 -12.08 -25.60 4.34
C MET A 222 -11.70 -24.74 3.11
N ILE A 223 -12.23 -25.07 1.92
CA ILE A 223 -12.20 -24.17 0.75
C ILE A 223 -13.09 -22.95 1.05
N LEU A 224 -12.47 -21.80 1.32
CA LEU A 224 -13.15 -20.56 1.64
C LEU A 224 -13.50 -19.78 0.37
N HIS A 225 -14.68 -19.15 0.36
CA HIS A 225 -15.10 -18.35 -0.78
C HIS A 225 -14.17 -17.14 -0.97
N PRO A 226 -13.83 -16.71 -2.21
CA PRO A 226 -12.88 -15.61 -2.44
C PRO A 226 -13.20 -14.34 -1.67
N ARG A 227 -14.50 -13.97 -1.60
CA ARG A 227 -14.98 -12.82 -0.82
C ARG A 227 -14.63 -12.89 0.66
N GLU A 228 -14.48 -14.06 1.25
CA GLU A 228 -14.11 -14.21 2.66
C GLU A 228 -12.62 -13.99 2.88
N ILE A 229 -11.80 -14.38 1.91
CA ILE A 229 -10.34 -14.21 1.91
C ILE A 229 -9.93 -12.78 1.54
N GLU A 230 -10.73 -12.12 0.70
CA GLU A 230 -10.58 -10.70 0.35
C GLU A 230 -10.97 -9.76 1.49
N MET A 231 -11.66 -10.26 2.54
CA MET A 231 -11.92 -9.45 3.73
C MET A 231 -10.62 -9.15 4.46
N VAL A 232 -10.42 -7.87 4.79
CA VAL A 232 -9.24 -7.44 5.52
C VAL A 232 -9.28 -8.01 6.94
N ALA A 233 -8.26 -8.79 7.30
CA ALA A 233 -8.12 -9.28 8.67
C ALA A 233 -7.87 -8.11 9.63
N ARG A 234 -8.66 -8.00 10.70
CA ARG A 234 -8.56 -6.89 11.66
C ARG A 234 -7.43 -7.10 12.66
N THR A 235 -6.19 -6.90 12.18
CA THR A 235 -4.94 -6.99 12.98
C THR A 235 -4.47 -5.65 13.52
N PHE A 236 -5.04 -4.55 13.04
CA PHE A 236 -4.68 -3.17 13.36
C PHE A 236 -5.79 -2.46 14.13
N TYR A 237 -5.44 -1.31 14.71
CA TYR A 237 -6.35 -0.39 15.39
C TYR A 237 -6.52 0.87 14.57
N SER A 238 -7.63 1.59 14.78
CA SER A 238 -7.80 2.94 14.26
C SER A 238 -6.77 3.89 14.89
N TRP A 239 -6.59 5.07 14.30
CA TRP A 239 -5.77 6.16 14.85
C TRP A 239 -6.01 6.43 16.34
N TYR A 240 -7.27 6.43 16.77
CA TYR A 240 -7.65 6.67 18.16
C TYR A 240 -7.35 5.51 19.10
N GLN A 241 -6.73 4.44 18.59
CA GLN A 241 -6.36 3.22 19.32
C GLN A 241 -7.54 2.56 20.02
N THR A 242 -8.76 2.79 19.53
CA THR A 242 -9.97 2.16 20.08
C THR A 242 -10.23 0.84 19.36
N VAL A 243 -10.46 -0.21 20.14
CA VAL A 243 -10.79 -1.56 19.63
C VAL A 243 -12.13 -1.55 18.87
N VAL A 244 -12.99 -0.60 19.23
CA VAL A 244 -14.26 -0.33 18.58
C VAL A 244 -14.12 0.98 17.81
N GLU A 245 -13.93 0.89 16.51
CA GLU A 245 -14.36 1.98 15.65
C GLU A 245 -15.87 1.83 15.54
N ARG A 246 -16.63 2.69 16.24
CA ARG A 246 -18.10 2.57 16.30
C ARG A 246 -18.75 2.56 14.92
N GLU A 247 -18.09 3.19 13.95
CA GLU A 247 -18.61 3.43 12.61
C GLU A 247 -17.88 2.63 11.51
N GLY A 248 -16.90 1.78 11.86
CA GLY A 248 -16.18 0.90 10.93
C GLY A 248 -15.18 1.55 9.97
N PHE A 249 -14.63 0.77 9.05
CA PHE A 249 -13.73 1.20 7.97
C PHE A 249 -14.47 1.25 6.63
N ILE A 250 -13.93 1.95 5.64
CA ILE A 250 -14.54 2.06 4.29
C ILE A 250 -14.50 0.77 3.46
N TYR A 251 -13.82 -0.27 3.95
CA TYR A 251 -13.74 -1.60 3.35
C TYR A 251 -14.30 -2.67 4.29
N SER A 252 -14.64 -3.83 3.73
CA SER A 252 -15.04 -4.99 4.50
C SER A 252 -13.84 -5.54 5.30
N ALA A 253 -13.81 -5.23 6.59
CA ALA A 253 -12.90 -5.84 7.54
C ALA A 253 -13.62 -6.94 8.31
N ALA A 254 -12.93 -8.05 8.60
CA ALA A 254 -13.40 -9.01 9.59
C ALA A 254 -13.67 -8.25 10.91
N GLY A 255 -14.82 -8.50 11.55
CA GLY A 255 -15.26 -7.72 12.72
C GLY A 255 -14.24 -7.71 13.87
N PRO A 256 -14.24 -6.66 14.73
CA PRO A 256 -13.41 -6.65 15.93
C PRO A 256 -13.80 -7.80 16.86
N ILE A 257 -12.81 -8.49 17.41
CA ILE A 257 -12.95 -9.71 18.25
C ILE A 257 -13.64 -9.44 19.61
N THR A 258 -14.16 -8.24 19.86
CA THR A 258 -14.75 -7.84 21.15
C THR A 258 -16.28 -7.78 21.17
N SER A 259 -16.96 -8.10 20.07
CA SER A 259 -18.41 -8.33 20.10
C SER A 259 -18.66 -9.82 20.29
N THR A 260 -19.43 -10.18 21.31
CA THR A 260 -19.92 -11.53 21.61
C THR A 260 -20.85 -12.13 20.53
N GLN A 261 -20.71 -11.70 19.27
CA GLN A 261 -21.14 -12.48 18.12
C GLN A 261 -19.94 -13.28 17.62
N ASP A 262 -19.78 -14.47 18.19
CA ASP A 262 -19.09 -15.59 17.55
C ASP A 262 -19.56 -15.67 16.09
N TYR A 263 -18.76 -15.17 15.15
CA TYR A 263 -18.59 -15.94 13.93
C TYR A 263 -17.55 -17.00 14.29
N PRO A 264 -17.97 -18.26 14.54
CA PRO A 264 -17.04 -19.30 14.86
C PRO A 264 -16.30 -19.60 13.56
N TYR A 265 -15.15 -18.98 13.33
CA TYR A 265 -14.14 -19.70 12.58
C TYR A 265 -13.84 -20.92 13.46
N PRO A 266 -14.26 -22.13 13.04
CA PRO A 266 -14.21 -23.29 13.92
C PRO A 266 -12.75 -23.50 14.35
N ARG A 267 -12.57 -23.83 15.63
CA ARG A 267 -11.27 -24.32 16.13
C ARG A 267 -10.79 -25.45 15.20
N CYS A 268 -9.48 -25.54 15.00
CA CYS A 268 -8.84 -26.55 14.15
C CYS A 268 -8.97 -27.95 14.76
N GLU A 269 -10.19 -28.49 14.81
CA GLU A 269 -10.51 -29.78 15.41
C GLU A 269 -10.59 -30.90 14.35
N TRP A 270 -10.35 -30.59 13.07
CA TRP A 270 -10.44 -31.54 11.96
C TRP A 270 -9.08 -32.19 11.66
N LYS A 271 -9.09 -33.49 11.35
CA LYS A 271 -7.94 -34.29 10.88
C LYS A 271 -7.50 -33.87 9.47
N MET A 272 -6.99 -32.65 9.32
CA MET A 272 -6.54 -32.07 8.05
C MET A 272 -5.03 -32.10 7.97
N ALA A 273 -4.48 -32.22 6.75
CA ALA A 273 -3.04 -32.24 6.52
C ALA A 273 -2.39 -31.03 7.20
N ASP A 274 -1.33 -31.27 7.96
CA ASP A 274 -0.64 -30.24 8.73
C ASP A 274 0.31 -29.45 7.82
N PRO A 275 0.08 -28.16 7.54
CA PRO A 275 0.95 -27.39 6.68
C PRO A 275 2.28 -27.06 7.37
N LEU A 276 2.48 -27.42 8.65
CA LEU A 276 3.82 -27.45 9.26
C LEU A 276 4.77 -28.43 8.57
N GLN A 277 4.26 -29.37 7.76
CA GLN A 277 5.09 -30.19 6.87
C GLN A 277 5.70 -29.39 5.71
N ILE A 278 5.15 -28.20 5.41
CA ILE A 278 5.67 -27.29 4.40
C ILE A 278 6.71 -26.39 5.05
N ALA A 279 7.98 -26.71 4.82
CA ALA A 279 9.10 -25.89 5.29
C ALA A 279 9.33 -24.67 4.40
N ARG A 280 8.89 -24.73 3.13
CA ARG A 280 9.17 -23.73 2.12
C ARG A 280 8.00 -23.56 1.15
N VAL A 281 7.66 -22.32 0.85
CA VAL A 281 6.75 -21.96 -0.24
C VAL A 281 7.53 -21.19 -1.29
N GLU A 282 7.45 -21.61 -2.54
CA GLU A 282 8.04 -20.90 -3.68
C GLU A 282 6.93 -20.37 -4.56
N VAL A 283 6.85 -19.05 -4.68
CA VAL A 283 5.85 -18.37 -5.53
C VAL A 283 6.54 -17.92 -6.80
N LEU A 284 6.10 -18.48 -7.93
CA LEU A 284 6.55 -18.14 -9.27
C LEU A 284 5.59 -17.11 -9.87
N LYS A 285 6.13 -16.06 -10.46
CA LYS A 285 5.34 -15.09 -11.22
C LYS A 285 6.21 -14.40 -12.26
N ARG A 286 5.63 -14.10 -13.41
CA ARG A 286 6.25 -13.23 -14.39
C ARG A 286 5.91 -11.78 -14.08
N PRO A 287 6.88 -10.88 -13.86
CA PRO A 287 6.63 -9.45 -13.71
C PRO A 287 5.89 -8.90 -14.94
N ASP A 288 4.87 -8.09 -14.70
CA ASP A 288 4.13 -7.40 -15.77
C ASP A 288 3.91 -5.93 -15.38
N PRO A 289 4.77 -5.01 -15.86
CA PRO A 289 4.63 -3.59 -15.55
C PRO A 289 3.37 -2.95 -16.17
N TYR A 290 2.69 -3.64 -17.10
CA TYR A 290 1.49 -3.16 -17.79
C TYR A 290 0.22 -3.86 -17.31
N VAL A 291 0.27 -4.63 -16.21
CA VAL A 291 -0.90 -5.32 -15.63
C VAL A 291 -2.08 -4.37 -15.40
N TRP A 292 -1.79 -3.09 -15.14
CA TRP A 292 -2.77 -2.05 -14.84
C TRP A 292 -3.42 -1.39 -16.08
N ASP A 293 -2.88 -1.67 -17.27
CA ASP A 293 -3.39 -1.22 -18.56
C ASP A 293 -4.32 -2.26 -19.21
N LYS A 294 -4.45 -3.43 -18.58
CA LYS A 294 -5.26 -4.56 -19.03
C LYS A 294 -6.53 -4.71 -18.20
N ALA A 295 -7.53 -5.38 -18.77
CA ALA A 295 -8.66 -5.94 -18.04
C ALA A 295 -8.84 -7.41 -18.47
N PRO A 296 -8.96 -8.36 -17.53
CA PRO A 296 -8.95 -8.22 -16.07
C PRO A 296 -7.54 -7.96 -15.49
N ARG A 297 -7.47 -7.29 -14.33
CA ARG A 297 -6.21 -7.00 -13.59
C ARG A 297 -5.83 -8.07 -12.57
N ARG A 298 -6.69 -9.07 -12.38
CA ARG A 298 -6.52 -10.13 -11.39
C ARG A 298 -5.59 -11.20 -11.95
N ASN A 299 -4.65 -11.67 -11.14
CA ASN A 299 -3.88 -12.87 -11.44
C ASN A 299 -4.56 -14.11 -10.87
N CYS A 300 -4.44 -15.21 -11.59
CA CYS A 300 -4.86 -16.54 -11.13
C CYS A 300 -3.68 -17.22 -10.45
N CYS A 301 -3.97 -17.94 -9.37
CA CYS A 301 -3.01 -18.72 -8.61
C CYS A 301 -3.24 -20.22 -8.90
N ARG A 302 -2.15 -20.98 -9.06
CA ARG A 302 -2.17 -22.41 -9.35
C ARG A 302 -1.16 -23.12 -8.46
N ILE A 303 -1.54 -24.27 -7.93
CA ILE A 303 -0.61 -25.11 -7.14
C ILE A 303 0.08 -26.06 -8.10
N LEU A 304 1.40 -26.00 -8.14
CA LEU A 304 2.16 -26.91 -8.98
C LEU A 304 2.35 -28.26 -8.26
N PRO A 305 2.41 -29.38 -9.01
CA PRO A 305 2.68 -30.69 -8.42
C PRO A 305 3.98 -30.68 -7.63
N ALA A 306 3.98 -31.37 -6.48
CA ALA A 306 5.13 -31.45 -5.59
C ALA A 306 6.40 -31.83 -6.37
N THR A 307 7.48 -31.09 -6.11
CA THR A 307 8.82 -31.43 -6.57
C THR A 307 9.33 -32.65 -5.79
N GLU A 308 10.52 -33.17 -6.14
CA GLU A 308 11.10 -34.35 -5.47
C GLU A 308 11.25 -34.20 -3.93
N ARG A 309 11.15 -32.96 -3.41
CA ARG A 309 11.11 -32.65 -1.98
C ARG A 309 9.67 -32.41 -1.52
N ASN A 310 9.14 -33.32 -0.70
CA ASN A 310 7.76 -33.30 -0.21
C ASN A 310 7.43 -32.13 0.76
N ASP A 311 8.42 -31.32 1.15
CA ASP A 311 8.29 -30.20 2.10
C ASP A 311 8.18 -28.82 1.43
N THR A 312 8.22 -28.77 0.09
CA THR A 312 8.18 -27.53 -0.69
C THR A 312 6.86 -27.40 -1.45
N LEU A 313 6.11 -26.34 -1.16
CA LEU A 313 4.90 -25.98 -1.90
C LEU A 313 5.27 -24.98 -2.99
N VAL A 314 5.01 -25.30 -4.25
CA VAL A 314 5.28 -24.39 -5.37
C VAL A 314 3.95 -23.84 -5.91
N VAL A 315 3.87 -22.52 -6.02
CA VAL A 315 2.67 -21.79 -6.40
C VAL A 315 2.98 -20.92 -7.60
N ASP A 316 2.25 -21.09 -8.70
CA ASP A 316 2.34 -20.25 -9.89
C ASP A 316 1.27 -19.16 -9.84
N VAL A 317 1.66 -17.91 -10.01
CA VAL A 317 0.77 -16.75 -10.13
C VAL A 317 0.96 -16.15 -11.52
N GLY A 318 -0.12 -15.98 -12.27
CA GLY A 318 -0.03 -15.46 -13.64
C GLY A 318 -1.36 -14.93 -14.18
N GLU A 319 -1.40 -14.58 -15.46
CA GLU A 319 -2.65 -14.24 -16.14
C GLU A 319 -3.64 -15.43 -16.07
N CYS A 320 -4.91 -15.12 -15.88
CA CYS A 320 -5.99 -16.12 -15.93
C CYS A 320 -6.24 -16.56 -17.36
N ARG A 321 -6.41 -17.86 -17.58
CA ARG A 321 -6.75 -18.45 -18.89
C ARG A 321 -8.25 -18.34 -19.15
N GLU A 322 -8.64 -18.54 -20.41
CA GLU A 322 -10.05 -18.67 -20.77
C GLU A 322 -10.67 -19.83 -19.98
N ASP A 323 -11.83 -19.58 -19.35
CA ASP A 323 -12.58 -20.52 -18.50
C ASP A 323 -11.86 -21.00 -17.22
N GLU A 324 -10.74 -20.36 -16.83
CA GLU A 324 -10.05 -20.68 -15.57
C GLU A 324 -10.78 -20.08 -14.37
N PHE A 325 -11.46 -20.95 -13.63
CA PHE A 325 -11.89 -20.70 -12.26
C PHE A 325 -10.79 -21.19 -11.29
N ILE A 326 -10.83 -20.74 -10.02
CA ILE A 326 -9.73 -20.74 -9.03
C ILE A 326 -9.20 -22.14 -8.61
N GLU A 327 -9.47 -23.21 -9.37
CA GLU A 327 -9.20 -24.61 -9.01
C GLU A 327 -8.29 -25.37 -9.98
N ASP A 328 -7.74 -24.73 -11.02
CA ASP A 328 -7.04 -25.46 -12.09
C ASP A 328 -5.54 -25.70 -11.84
N ASN A 329 -5.09 -26.95 -11.93
CA ASN A 329 -3.71 -27.38 -11.66
C ASN A 329 -2.97 -27.67 -12.97
N LEU A 330 -2.09 -26.78 -13.44
CA LEU A 330 -1.37 -26.97 -14.73
C LEU A 330 0.12 -26.65 -14.66
N LYS A 331 0.92 -27.42 -15.42
CA LYS A 331 2.36 -27.26 -15.57
C LYS A 331 2.69 -26.39 -16.78
N THR A 332 3.29 -25.23 -16.57
CA THR A 332 3.98 -24.48 -17.63
C THR A 332 5.18 -23.78 -17.01
N TYR A 333 6.39 -24.21 -17.37
CA TYR A 333 7.64 -23.58 -16.95
C TYR A 333 8.19 -22.75 -18.12
N GLN A 334 8.16 -21.43 -17.97
CA GLN A 334 9.00 -20.48 -18.70
C GLN A 334 9.75 -19.62 -17.67
N GLU A 335 10.74 -18.84 -18.11
CA GLU A 335 11.52 -17.96 -17.23
C GLU A 335 10.60 -17.05 -16.39
N GLN A 336 10.45 -17.39 -15.11
CA GLN A 336 9.62 -16.72 -14.13
C GLN A 336 10.52 -16.17 -13.02
N THR A 337 10.14 -15.02 -12.46
CA THR A 337 10.74 -14.54 -11.21
C THR A 337 10.14 -15.38 -10.09
N SER A 338 10.97 -15.87 -9.17
CA SER A 338 10.50 -16.61 -8.00
C SER A 338 10.81 -15.86 -6.72
N PHE A 339 9.85 -15.88 -5.80
CA PHE A 339 10.07 -15.49 -4.41
C PHE A 339 9.92 -16.71 -3.51
N VAL A 340 10.90 -16.90 -2.64
CA VAL A 340 10.96 -18.01 -1.71
C VAL A 340 10.58 -17.52 -0.32
N PHE A 341 9.66 -18.24 0.32
CA PHE A 341 9.15 -17.98 1.65
C PHE A 341 9.46 -19.19 2.53
N GLU A 342 10.35 -19.06 3.51
CA GLU A 342 10.82 -20.19 4.35
C GLU A 342 10.46 -20.03 5.83
N MET A 343 10.05 -18.84 6.28
CA MET A 343 9.62 -18.63 7.66
C MET A 343 8.11 -18.86 7.78
N CYS A 344 7.67 -20.11 7.63
CA CYS A 344 6.28 -20.52 7.83
C CYS A 344 6.01 -20.78 9.32
N PHE A 345 5.10 -20.03 9.94
CA PHE A 345 4.74 -20.22 11.34
C PHE A 345 3.27 -19.89 11.59
N HIS A 346 2.80 -20.34 12.75
CA HIS A 346 1.51 -19.95 13.28
C HIS A 346 1.63 -18.57 13.96
N PRO A 347 0.99 -17.51 13.46
CA PRO A 347 1.12 -16.20 14.07
C PRO A 347 0.37 -16.15 15.40
N ASP A 348 1.00 -15.64 16.47
CA ASP A 348 0.31 -15.20 17.71
C ASP A 348 -0.52 -13.91 17.49
N ALA A 349 -0.76 -13.53 16.22
CA ALA A 349 -1.27 -12.24 15.81
C ALA A 349 -2.77 -12.10 16.04
N GLY A 350 -3.19 -12.05 17.31
CA GLY A 350 -4.43 -11.41 17.78
C GLY A 350 -5.77 -11.95 17.27
N GLY A 351 -5.79 -12.88 16.32
CA GLY A 351 -6.98 -13.62 15.89
C GLY A 351 -6.78 -15.08 16.24
N GLY A 352 -7.66 -15.65 17.07
CA GLY A 352 -7.60 -17.02 17.57
C GLY A 352 -7.77 -18.11 16.50
N TYR A 353 -6.94 -18.08 15.46
CA TYR A 353 -6.97 -18.98 14.32
C TYR A 353 -5.88 -20.03 14.45
N ASP A 354 -6.11 -21.14 15.16
CA ASP A 354 -5.23 -22.33 15.22
C ASP A 354 -4.93 -22.98 13.83
N CYS A 355 -5.42 -22.38 12.74
CA CYS A 355 -5.47 -22.92 11.40
C CYS A 355 -4.75 -22.08 10.34
N LEU A 356 -4.17 -20.93 10.71
CA LEU A 356 -3.51 -20.02 9.79
C LEU A 356 -1.99 -20.20 9.87
N ILE A 357 -1.36 -20.53 8.75
CA ILE A 357 0.09 -20.48 8.63
C ILE A 357 0.47 -19.29 7.76
N VAL A 358 1.40 -18.48 8.24
CA VAL A 358 1.96 -17.34 7.49
C VAL A 358 3.40 -17.67 7.14
N CYS A 359 3.71 -17.65 5.86
CA CYS A 359 5.06 -17.78 5.33
C CYS A 359 5.57 -16.42 4.87
N LEU A 360 6.75 -16.04 5.36
CA LEU A 360 7.39 -14.77 5.02
C LEU A 360 8.58 -14.97 4.09
N PRO A 361 8.86 -13.98 3.22
CA PRO A 361 9.90 -14.10 2.23
C PRO A 361 11.28 -14.16 2.89
N VAL A 362 12.18 -14.94 2.32
CA VAL A 362 13.60 -14.94 2.68
C VAL A 362 14.35 -14.22 1.57
N TYR A 363 14.79 -13.00 1.86
CA TYR A 363 15.72 -12.26 1.03
C TYR A 363 17.03 -12.15 1.80
N SER A 364 18.10 -12.77 1.29
CA SER A 364 19.46 -12.51 1.76
C SER A 364 19.85 -11.10 1.29
N MET A 365 20.43 -10.29 2.17
CA MET A 365 20.91 -8.92 1.89
C MET A 365 22.18 -8.90 0.99
N SER A 366 22.26 -9.83 0.02
CA SER A 366 23.18 -9.76 -1.11
C SER A 366 22.32 -9.79 -2.38
N MET A 367 21.98 -8.61 -2.89
CA MET A 367 21.15 -8.46 -4.09
C MET A 367 21.71 -9.28 -5.26
N ALA A 368 20.83 -10.09 -5.85
CA ALA A 368 20.95 -10.52 -7.23
C ALA A 368 21.20 -9.28 -8.10
N THR A 369 22.15 -9.40 -9.02
CA THR A 369 22.44 -8.42 -10.06
C THR A 369 21.17 -8.12 -10.86
N LEU A 370 20.55 -6.97 -10.59
CA LEU A 370 19.51 -6.39 -11.42
C LEU A 370 20.15 -5.85 -12.70
N PRO A 371 19.55 -6.03 -13.89
CA PRO A 371 19.95 -5.29 -15.08
C PRO A 371 19.67 -3.79 -14.86
N PRO A 372 20.47 -2.88 -15.47
CA PRO A 372 20.26 -1.45 -15.34
C PRO A 372 18.93 -1.06 -15.98
N VAL A 373 17.99 -0.57 -15.18
CA VAL A 373 16.77 0.07 -15.70
C VAL A 373 17.13 1.50 -16.09
N HIS A 374 17.02 1.78 -17.39
CA HIS A 374 17.09 3.11 -17.95
C HIS A 374 15.80 3.87 -17.64
N ASP A 375 15.91 4.90 -16.81
CA ASP A 375 15.37 6.27 -16.95
C ASP A 375 15.41 6.91 -15.55
N GLU A 376 16.34 7.85 -15.35
CA GLU A 376 16.35 8.71 -14.17
C GLU A 376 15.01 9.45 -14.07
N VAL A 377 14.24 9.16 -13.03
CA VAL A 377 13.21 10.07 -12.54
C VAL A 377 13.95 11.15 -11.77
N ASP A 378 14.10 12.33 -12.36
CA ASP A 378 14.61 13.51 -11.67
C ASP A 378 13.60 13.94 -10.58
N LEU A 379 13.75 13.37 -9.38
CA LEU A 379 13.03 13.77 -8.17
C LEU A 379 13.86 14.84 -7.47
N VAL A 380 13.47 16.10 -7.63
CA VAL A 380 14.13 17.22 -6.93
C VAL A 380 13.46 17.41 -5.56
N SER A 381 14.22 17.17 -4.48
CA SER A 381 13.80 17.46 -3.12
C SER A 381 14.00 18.94 -2.80
N SER A 382 13.04 19.58 -2.12
CA SER A 382 13.16 20.98 -1.69
C SER A 382 14.30 21.23 -0.68
N ASN A 383 14.85 20.18 -0.08
CA ASN A 383 15.97 20.29 0.87
C ASN A 383 17.34 20.52 0.20
N ASP A 384 17.52 20.13 -1.07
CA ASP A 384 18.80 20.29 -1.76
C ASP A 384 19.12 21.77 -2.09
N SER A 385 18.08 22.59 -2.25
CA SER A 385 18.24 24.04 -2.49
C SER A 385 18.55 24.88 -1.23
N ILE A 386 18.38 24.33 -0.03
CA ILE A 386 18.56 25.09 1.22
C ILE A 386 20.01 24.99 1.75
N LEU A 387 20.75 23.95 1.36
CA LEU A 387 22.14 23.73 1.79
C LEU A 387 23.19 24.38 0.86
N SER A 388 22.83 24.77 -0.36
CA SER A 388 23.77 25.38 -1.30
C SER A 388 24.01 26.88 -1.10
N ASP A 389 23.21 27.57 -0.29
CA ASP A 389 23.26 29.04 -0.17
C ASP A 389 23.92 29.56 1.13
N LYS A 390 24.79 28.75 1.75
CA LYS A 390 25.72 29.20 2.82
C LYS A 390 27.16 29.24 2.32
N SER A 391 27.41 29.99 1.25
CA SER A 391 28.75 30.43 0.87
C SER A 391 28.74 31.79 0.16
N GLY A 392 28.37 32.84 0.90
CA GLY A 392 28.50 34.23 0.46
C GLY A 392 28.60 35.14 1.68
N GLY A 393 29.81 35.59 2.01
CA GLY A 393 30.09 36.38 3.20
C GLY A 393 29.65 37.84 3.10
N LEU A 394 29.19 38.38 4.23
CA LEU A 394 29.90 39.35 5.08
C LEU A 394 29.18 39.49 6.42
#